data_AF-A0A2S9FQX5-F1
#
_entry.id   AF-A0A2S9FQX5-F1
#
_cell.length_a   1.000
_cell.length_b   1.000
_cell.length_c   1.000
_cell.angle_alpha   90.00
_cell.angle_beta   90.00
_cell.angle_gamma   90.00
#
_symmetry.space_group_name_H-M   'P 1'
#
loop_
_entity.id
_entity.type
_entity.pdbx_description
1 polymer ?
#
loop_
_entity_poly.entity_id
_entity_poly.type
_entity_poly.pdbx_seq_one_letter_code
_entity_poly.pdbx_strand_id
1 'polypeptide(L)' 'VLRLLAAGLSNNKIGEKLYISATTAKFHVSNIMRKLEVSRRAEAVYAASKRGLI' A
#
# COMPACT_ATOMS: atom_id res chain seq x y z
N VAL A 1 0.89 -1.51 -6.35
CA VAL A 1 1.25 -1.15 -4.95
C VAL A 1 0.35 -1.81 -3.92
N LEU A 2 -0.98 -1.57 -3.91
CA LEU A 2 -1.89 -2.10 -2.87
C LEU A 2 -1.85 -3.63 -2.68
N ARG A 3 -1.77 -4.44 -3.75
CA ARG A 3 -1.59 -5.90 -3.62
C ARG A 3 -0.30 -6.29 -2.91
N LEU A 4 0.81 -5.62 -3.23
CA LEU A 4 2.10 -5.83 -2.54
C LEU A 4 2.03 -5.35 -1.09
N LEU A 5 1.24 -4.31 -0.83
CA LEU A 5 0.94 -3.85 0.52
C LEU A 5 0.27 -4.96 1.35
N ALA A 6 -0.75 -5.58 0.78
CA ALA A 6 -1.53 -6.68 1.36
C ALA A 6 -0.71 -7.95 1.56
N ALA A 7 0.26 -8.21 0.68
CA ALA A 7 1.25 -9.29 0.85
C ALA A 7 2.30 -9.01 1.94
N GLY A 8 2.20 -7.90 2.68
CA GLY A 8 3.07 -7.60 3.83
C GLY A 8 4.42 -6.95 3.49
N LEU A 9 4.65 -6.53 2.25
CA LEU A 9 5.97 -6.03 1.83
C LEU A 9 6.26 -4.61 2.34
N SER A 10 7.46 -4.36 2.87
CA SER A 10 7.91 -3.00 3.20
C SER A 10 7.98 -2.10 1.97
N ASN A 11 8.02 -0.77 2.16
CA ASN A 11 8.12 0.18 1.03
C ASN A 11 9.40 -0.05 0.20
N ASN A 12 10.49 -0.50 0.82
CA ASN A 12 11.72 -0.88 0.12
C ASN A 12 11.46 -2.06 -0.82
N LYS A 13 10.90 -3.17 -0.31
CA LYS A 13 10.55 -4.35 -1.12
C LYS A 13 9.51 -4.05 -2.21
N ILE A 14 8.57 -3.15 -1.93
CA ILE A 14 7.60 -2.66 -2.92
C ILE A 14 8.33 -1.89 -4.03
N GLY A 15 9.26 -1.00 -3.66
CA GLY A 15 10.08 -0.24 -4.61
C GLY A 15 10.91 -1.15 -5.50
N GLU A 16 11.62 -2.11 -4.90
CA GLU A 16 12.41 -3.12 -5.61
C GLU A 16 11.57 -3.91 -6.63
N LYS A 17 10.43 -4.46 -6.20
CA LYS A 17 9.55 -5.24 -7.10
C LYS A 17 8.94 -4.41 -8.24
N LEU A 18 8.81 -3.10 -8.06
CA LEU A 18 8.19 -2.20 -9.03
C LEU A 18 9.22 -1.36 -9.79
N TYR A 19 10.52 -1.56 -9.55
CA TYR A 19 11.60 -0.78 -10.14
C TYR A 19 11.45 0.74 -9.91
N ILE A 20 11.01 1.14 -8.71
CA ILE A 20 10.88 2.55 -8.28
C ILE A 20 11.55 2.77 -6.92
N SER A 21 11.83 4.03 -6.57
CA SER A 21 12.40 4.35 -5.26
C SER A 21 11.44 3.97 -4.11
N ALA A 22 12.01 3.63 -2.95
CA ALA A 22 11.24 3.40 -1.72
C ALA A 22 10.41 4.63 -1.31
N THR A 23 10.90 5.83 -1.60
CA THR A 23 10.19 7.10 -1.37
C THR A 23 8.94 7.21 -2.26
N THR A 24 9.05 6.84 -3.53
CA THR A 24 7.90 6.78 -4.45
C THR A 24 6.89 5.74 -3.99
N ALA A 25 7.35 4.55 -3.56
CA ALA A 25 6.48 3.54 -2.97
C ALA A 25 5.75 4.06 -1.72
N LYS A 26 6.46 4.72 -0.79
CA LYS A 26 5.86 5.39 0.39
C LYS A 26 4.77 6.37 -0.01
N PHE A 27 5.00 7.21 -1.01
CA PHE A 27 4.01 8.17 -1.50
C PHE A 27 2.73 7.47 -2.00
N HIS A 28 2.88 6.38 -2.76
CA HIS A 28 1.71 5.58 -3.18
C HIS A 28 0.96 4.97 -2.00
N VAL A 29 1.66 4.43 -0.99
CA VAL A 29 1.03 3.87 0.22
C VAL A 29 0.26 4.95 0.98
N SER A 30 0.85 6.13 1.19
CA SER A 30 0.17 7.26 1.83
C SER A 30 -1.06 7.73 1.06
N ASN A 31 -1.00 7.77 -0.27
CA ASN A 31 -2.16 8.11 -1.10
C ASN A 31 -3.27 7.05 -1.03
N ILE A 32 -2.92 5.78 -0.98
CA ILE A 32 -3.89 4.69 -0.82
C ILE A 32 -4.61 4.84 0.54
N MET A 33 -3.84 5.04 1.61
CA MET A 33 -4.40 5.24 2.96
C MET A 33 -5.32 6.46 3.00
N ARG A 34 -4.93 7.59 2.40
CA ARG A 34 -5.80 8.77 2.28
C ARG A 34 -7.09 8.47 1.52
N LYS A 35 -7.01 7.80 0.38
CA LYS A 35 -8.19 7.45 -0.45
C LYS A 35 -9.12 6.43 0.22
N LEU A 36 -8.59 5.62 1.12
CA LEU A 36 -9.36 4.67 1.92
C LEU A 36 -9.82 5.25 3.25
N GLU A 37 -9.42 6.49 3.57
CA GLU A 37 -9.75 7.21 4.81
C GLU A 37 -9.28 6.48 6.07
N VAL A 38 -8.06 5.94 6.01
CA VAL A 38 -7.44 5.17 7.10
C VAL A 38 -6.07 5.72 7.47
N SER A 39 -5.65 5.46 8.71
CA SER A 39 -4.40 5.99 9.27
C SER A 39 -3.34 4.92 9.46
N ARG A 40 -3.71 3.63 9.39
CA ARG A 40 -2.76 2.53 9.50
C ARG A 40 -2.73 1.66 8.25
N ARG A 41 -1.55 1.11 8.00
CA ARG A 41 -1.33 0.19 6.88
C ARG A 41 -2.25 -1.04 6.92
N ALA A 42 -2.43 -1.62 8.11
CA ALA A 42 -3.30 -2.78 8.28
C ALA A 42 -4.77 -2.44 7.97
N GLU A 43 -5.22 -1.24 8.37
CA GLU A 43 -6.56 -0.73 8.04
C GLU A 43 -6.73 -0.56 6.52
N ALA A 44 -5.70 -0.14 5.80
CA ALA A 44 -5.75 -0.04 4.34
C ALA A 44 -5.95 -1.39 3.65
N VAL A 45 -5.28 -2.44 4.14
CA VAL A 45 -5.46 -3.81 3.63
C VAL A 45 -6.87 -4.31 3.94
N TYR A 46 -7.34 -4.11 5.17
CA TYR A 46 -8.67 -4.51 5.59
C TYR A 46 -9.78 -3.79 4.79
N ALA A 47 -9.71 -2.46 4.69
CA ALA A 47 -10.66 -1.64 3.95
C ALA A 47 -10.68 -1.98 2.45
N ALA A 48 -9.51 -2.21 1.86
CA ALA A 48 -9.41 -2.65 0.47
C ALA A 48 -10.06 -4.02 0.24
N SER A 49 -9.85 -4.98 1.15
CA SER A 49 -10.48 -6.31 1.07
C SER A 49 -12.00 -6.23 1.22
N LYS A 50 -12.50 -5.47 2.20
CA LYS A 50 -13.95 -5.24 2.39
C LYS A 50 -14.64 -4.61 1.18
N ARG A 51 -13.91 -3.80 0.40
CA ARG A 51 -14.40 -3.12 -0.81
C ARG A 51 -14.12 -3.90 -2.11
N GLY A 52 -13.53 -5.10 -2.06
CA GLY A 52 -13.21 -5.91 -3.23
C GLY A 52 -12.10 -5.33 -4.13
N LEU A 53 -11.23 -4.49 -3.58
CA LEU A 53 -10.15 -3.82 -4.32
C LEU A 53 -8.86 -4.66 -4.42
N ILE A 54 -8.77 -5.76 -3.67
CA ILE A 54 -7.68 -6.73 -3.69
C ILE A 54 -8.18 -8.15 -3.55
#